data_AF-A0A844TB86-F1
#
_entry.id   AF-A0A844TB86-F1
#
_cell.length_a   1.000
_cell.length_b   1.000
_cell.length_c   1.000
_cell.angle_alpha   90.00
_cell.angle_beta   90.00
_cell.angle_gamma   90.00
#
_symmetry.space_group_name_H-M   'P 1'
#
loop_
_entity.id
_entity.type
_entity.pdbx_description
1 polymer ?
#
loop_
_entity_poly.entity_id
_entity_poly.type
_entity_poly.pdbx_seq_one_letter_code
_entity_poly.pdbx_strand_id
1 'polypeptide(L)'
;MFDEQYLRKKIKRLSECVWEGRAKRVEIDAWLSSFSERGSSGVNERLHMLHLLSNFLYFGIGEIRELLRAHFQYACQRPVVTKIRQDNADTIDIDFIDHQLRIAISRTRFLAVGNPSESGQHLLYYFRQENNLPAGLFPNQFELPGFPGASDTHGKSSVDRYFFIDDICGSGQQIEKFSRNVIQTLSKAHPDAKITYCPIFATSDGLDYTRKNTAFSDIRCLMELDASFKCFSPTSRFYEDPALRSEAEKICFHYGRILHARDPLGYKDGQLAIGFNHNTPDNTLPIFWAEHPTSLPGWSPIFRRYMKWA
;
A
#
# COMPACT_ATOMS: atom_id res chain seq x y z
N MET A 1 -1.35 27.42 16.96
CA MET A 1 -1.32 26.40 18.04
C MET A 1 -2.52 25.51 17.86
N PHE A 2 -2.38 24.19 17.96
CA PHE A 2 -3.49 23.27 17.72
C PHE A 2 -4.53 23.33 18.85
N ASP A 3 -5.80 23.14 18.52
CA ASP A 3 -6.89 22.99 19.50
C ASP A 3 -7.08 21.51 19.84
N GLU A 4 -6.74 21.13 21.08
CA GLU A 4 -6.84 19.75 21.55
C GLU A 4 -8.26 19.19 21.49
N GLN A 5 -9.27 20.01 21.86
CA GLN A 5 -10.66 19.56 21.88
C GLN A 5 -11.15 19.28 20.46
N TYR A 6 -10.78 20.15 19.52
CA TYR A 6 -11.05 19.94 18.10
C TYR A 6 -10.39 18.65 17.57
N LEU A 7 -9.09 18.46 17.85
CA LEU A 7 -8.35 17.28 17.40
C LEU A 7 -8.95 15.98 17.94
N ARG A 8 -9.27 15.92 19.24
CA ARG A 8 -9.91 14.75 19.85
C ARG A 8 -11.28 14.45 19.24
N LYS A 9 -12.08 15.49 18.93
CA LYS A 9 -13.37 15.32 18.25
C LYS A 9 -13.20 14.80 16.82
N LYS A 10 -12.19 15.28 16.08
CA LYS A 10 -11.86 14.79 14.74
C LYS A 10 -11.44 13.32 14.79
N ILE A 11 -10.51 12.96 15.69
CA ILE A 11 -10.04 11.58 15.87
C ILE A 11 -11.18 10.64 16.26
N LYS A 12 -12.06 11.05 17.18
CA LYS A 12 -13.23 10.24 17.55
C LYS A 12 -14.09 9.89 16.32
N ARG A 13 -14.40 10.89 15.48
CA ARG A 13 -15.16 10.68 14.24
C ARG A 13 -14.44 9.75 13.27
N LEU A 14 -13.12 9.92 13.10
CA LEU A 14 -12.31 9.04 12.26
C LEU A 14 -12.34 7.60 12.79
N SER A 15 -12.19 7.41 14.11
CA SER A 15 -12.24 6.08 14.70
C SER A 15 -13.60 5.41 14.56
N GLU A 16 -14.70 6.16 14.69
CA GLU A 16 -16.06 5.62 14.62
C GLU A 16 -16.49 5.31 13.18
N CYS A 17 -16.03 6.10 12.20
CA CYS A 17 -16.50 6.01 10.82
C CYS A 17 -15.52 5.30 9.86
N VAL A 18 -14.22 5.46 10.04
CA VAL A 18 -13.20 5.05 9.04
C VAL A 18 -12.24 4.00 9.61
N TRP A 19 -11.85 4.12 10.89
CA TRP A 19 -10.85 3.22 11.48
C TRP A 19 -11.45 1.97 12.12
N GLU A 20 -12.70 1.65 11.81
CA GLU A 20 -13.39 0.43 12.27
C GLU A 20 -13.35 0.24 13.80
N GLY A 21 -13.33 1.35 14.55
CA GLY A 21 -13.25 1.32 16.01
C GLY A 21 -11.89 0.92 16.60
N ARG A 22 -10.80 0.95 15.82
CA ARG A 22 -9.45 0.54 16.26
C ARG A 22 -8.72 1.51 17.18
N ALA A 23 -9.12 2.78 17.22
CA ALA A 23 -8.51 3.78 18.10
C ALA A 23 -9.56 4.46 18.97
N LYS A 24 -10.06 3.74 19.98
CA LYS A 24 -10.98 4.34 20.94
C LYS A 24 -10.19 5.19 21.92
N ARG A 25 -10.93 5.90 22.77
CA ARG A 25 -10.35 6.84 23.73
C ARG A 25 -9.29 6.20 24.63
N VAL A 26 -9.52 4.96 25.08
CA VAL A 26 -8.61 4.26 25.98
C VAL A 26 -7.27 3.99 25.30
N GLU A 27 -7.30 3.52 24.05
CA GLU A 27 -6.11 3.23 23.25
C GLU A 27 -5.36 4.52 22.90
N ILE A 28 -6.07 5.61 22.57
CA ILE A 28 -5.47 6.92 22.32
C ILE A 28 -4.80 7.48 23.58
N ASP A 29 -5.49 7.45 24.72
CA ASP A 29 -4.95 7.98 25.97
C ASP A 29 -3.75 7.13 26.45
N ALA A 30 -3.78 5.81 26.26
CA ALA A 30 -2.63 4.93 26.51
C ALA A 30 -1.44 5.26 25.60
N TRP A 31 -1.67 5.41 24.29
CA TRP A 31 -0.63 5.84 23.34
C TRP A 31 -0.04 7.21 23.71
N LEU A 32 -0.88 8.21 23.98
CA LEU A 32 -0.46 9.57 24.33
C LEU A 32 0.30 9.65 25.65
N SER A 33 0.05 8.74 26.58
CA SER A 33 0.74 8.69 27.87
C SER A 33 2.26 8.51 27.73
N SER A 34 2.70 7.98 26.59
CA SER A 34 4.12 7.81 26.23
C SER A 34 4.83 9.12 25.84
N PHE A 35 4.09 10.21 25.65
CA PHE A 35 4.62 11.50 25.20
C PHE A 35 4.47 12.59 26.26
N SER A 36 5.38 13.55 26.26
CA SER A 36 5.44 14.60 27.28
C SER A 36 4.36 15.68 27.05
N GLU A 37 3.61 16.05 28.10
CA GLU A 37 2.69 17.21 28.08
C GLU A 37 3.44 18.55 28.03
N ARG A 38 4.63 18.58 28.64
CA ARG A 38 5.60 19.68 28.57
C ARG A 38 6.98 19.03 28.44
N GLY A 39 7.47 18.92 27.20
CA GLY A 39 8.82 18.45 26.93
C GLY A 39 9.87 19.37 27.57
N SER A 40 11.13 18.95 27.53
CA SER A 40 12.27 19.70 28.09
C SER A 40 12.45 21.11 27.49
N SER A 41 11.88 21.37 26.32
CA SER A 41 11.83 22.66 25.63
C SER A 41 10.54 23.46 25.84
N GLY A 42 9.59 22.96 26.64
CA GLY A 42 8.25 23.54 26.81
C GLY A 42 7.24 23.18 25.71
N VAL A 43 7.65 22.38 24.71
CA VAL A 43 6.77 21.89 23.64
C VAL A 43 5.80 20.83 24.16
N ASN A 44 4.53 20.93 23.80
CA ASN A 44 3.52 19.91 24.11
C ASN A 44 3.56 18.82 23.03
N GLU A 45 4.26 17.72 23.31
CA GLU A 45 4.43 16.62 22.35
C GLU A 45 3.10 15.91 22.06
N ARG A 46 2.24 15.76 23.08
CA ARG A 46 0.93 15.12 22.92
C ARG A 46 0.05 15.86 21.91
N LEU A 47 0.14 17.18 21.87
CA LEU A 47 -0.63 17.98 20.92
C LEU A 47 -0.16 17.76 19.48
N HIS A 48 1.16 17.64 19.25
CA HIS A 48 1.72 17.25 17.96
C HIS A 48 1.29 15.83 17.56
N MET A 49 1.27 14.90 18.52
CA MET A 49 0.84 13.51 18.27
C MET A 49 -0.64 13.41 17.93
N LEU A 50 -1.50 14.16 18.63
CA LEU A 50 -2.92 14.29 18.28
C LEU A 50 -3.10 14.88 16.89
N HIS A 51 -2.31 15.89 16.52
CA HIS A 51 -2.37 16.49 15.18
C HIS A 51 -2.02 15.46 14.09
N LEU A 52 -0.89 14.75 14.23
CA LEU A 52 -0.50 13.67 13.31
C LEU A 52 -1.57 12.58 13.21
N LEU A 53 -2.03 12.07 14.35
CA LEU A 53 -3.05 11.04 14.43
C LEU A 53 -4.36 11.49 13.75
N SER A 54 -4.75 12.76 13.92
CA SER A 54 -5.95 13.30 13.26
C SER A 54 -5.85 13.35 11.74
N ASN A 55 -4.65 13.18 11.17
CA ASN A 55 -4.40 13.17 9.73
C ASN A 55 -3.95 11.78 9.25
N PHE A 56 -3.98 10.76 10.11
CA PHE A 56 -3.59 9.40 9.76
C PHE A 56 -4.56 8.81 8.72
N LEU A 57 -3.99 8.37 7.59
CA LEU A 57 -4.72 7.75 6.50
C LEU A 57 -4.93 6.27 6.83
N TYR A 58 -6.16 5.86 7.07
CA TYR A 58 -6.47 4.47 7.33
C TYR A 58 -7.46 3.97 6.30
N PHE A 59 -7.20 2.78 5.76
CA PHE A 59 -8.10 2.10 4.84
C PHE A 59 -8.59 0.82 5.50
N GLY A 60 -9.88 0.83 5.84
CA GLY A 60 -10.59 -0.34 6.31
C GLY A 60 -10.82 -1.35 5.20
N ILE A 61 -11.44 -2.47 5.55
CA ILE A 61 -11.71 -3.52 4.59
C ILE A 61 -12.67 -3.06 3.49
N GLY A 62 -13.66 -2.24 3.83
CA GLY A 62 -14.61 -1.66 2.88
C GLY A 62 -13.90 -0.82 1.82
N GLU A 63 -13.05 0.11 2.27
CA GLU A 63 -12.29 0.98 1.36
C GLU A 63 -11.33 0.18 0.48
N ILE A 64 -10.61 -0.80 1.05
CA ILE A 64 -9.70 -1.65 0.26
C ILE A 64 -10.45 -2.39 -0.84
N ARG A 65 -11.64 -2.93 -0.56
CA ARG A 65 -12.47 -3.63 -1.57
C ARG A 65 -12.90 -2.70 -2.71
N GLU A 66 -13.33 -1.49 -2.37
CA GLU A 66 -13.67 -0.46 -3.36
C GLU A 66 -12.46 -0.05 -4.22
N LEU A 67 -11.29 0.09 -3.58
CA LEU A 67 -10.04 0.39 -4.28
C LEU A 67 -9.61 -0.74 -5.21
N LEU A 68 -9.76 -2.01 -4.81
CA LEU A 68 -9.48 -3.16 -5.67
C LEU A 68 -10.39 -3.18 -6.92
N ARG A 69 -11.67 -2.83 -6.77
CA ARG A 69 -12.60 -2.69 -7.91
C ARG A 69 -12.19 -1.55 -8.83
N ALA A 70 -11.92 -0.37 -8.26
CA ALA A 70 -11.45 0.79 -9.02
C ALA A 70 -10.11 0.50 -9.73
N HIS A 71 -9.22 -0.24 -9.08
CA HIS A 71 -7.93 -0.61 -9.64
C HIS A 71 -8.07 -1.54 -10.83
N PHE A 72 -8.94 -2.54 -10.77
CA PHE A 72 -9.21 -3.40 -11.93
C PHE A 72 -9.72 -2.61 -13.13
N GLN A 73 -10.67 -1.70 -12.90
CA GLN A 73 -11.20 -0.83 -13.94
C GLN A 73 -10.10 0.03 -14.56
N TYR A 74 -9.28 0.67 -13.72
CA TYR A 74 -8.24 1.59 -14.16
C TYR A 74 -7.04 0.91 -14.82
N ALA A 75 -6.49 -0.12 -14.18
CA ALA A 75 -5.26 -0.78 -14.61
C ALA A 75 -5.48 -1.82 -15.70
N CYS A 76 -6.64 -2.48 -15.72
CA CYS A 76 -6.94 -3.58 -16.65
C CYS A 76 -8.02 -3.21 -17.67
N GLN A 77 -9.26 -2.95 -17.24
CA GLN A 77 -10.38 -2.85 -18.18
C GLN A 77 -10.27 -1.64 -19.12
N ARG A 78 -10.03 -0.43 -18.59
CA ARG A 78 -9.96 0.79 -19.41
C ARG A 78 -8.85 0.72 -20.48
N PRO A 79 -7.60 0.35 -20.17
CA PRO A 79 -6.57 0.20 -21.21
C PRO A 79 -6.92 -0.85 -22.27
N VAL A 80 -7.54 -1.97 -21.86
CA VAL A 80 -7.96 -3.03 -22.78
C VAL A 80 -9.09 -2.55 -23.68
N VAL A 81 -10.12 -1.90 -23.12
CA VAL A 81 -11.23 -1.32 -23.88
C VAL A 81 -10.73 -0.25 -24.84
N THR A 82 -9.87 0.68 -24.40
CA THR A 82 -9.27 1.70 -25.27
C THR A 82 -8.56 1.06 -26.45
N LYS A 83 -7.77 0.01 -26.21
CA LYS A 83 -7.07 -0.70 -27.28
C LYS A 83 -8.03 -1.42 -28.24
N ILE A 84 -9.04 -2.12 -27.72
CA ILE A 84 -10.07 -2.78 -28.54
C ILE A 84 -10.75 -1.75 -29.46
N ARG A 85 -11.09 -0.58 -28.94
CA ARG A 85 -11.71 0.48 -29.74
C ARG A 85 -10.77 0.96 -30.84
N GLN A 86 -9.54 1.31 -30.49
CA GLN A 86 -8.53 1.80 -31.45
C GLN A 86 -8.23 0.79 -32.56
N ASP A 87 -8.10 -0.49 -32.22
CA ASP A 87 -7.83 -1.57 -33.17
C ASP A 87 -9.05 -1.87 -34.08
N ASN A 88 -10.24 -1.33 -33.78
CA ASN A 88 -11.50 -1.56 -34.50
C ASN A 88 -12.18 -0.24 -34.90
N ALA A 89 -11.40 0.69 -35.48
CA ALA A 89 -11.87 1.96 -36.02
C ALA A 89 -12.68 2.83 -35.03
N ASP A 90 -12.19 2.91 -33.79
CA ASP A 90 -12.78 3.67 -32.68
C ASP A 90 -14.24 3.29 -32.38
N THR A 91 -14.60 2.02 -32.60
CA THR A 91 -15.95 1.50 -32.36
C THR A 91 -16.52 1.91 -30.99
N ILE A 92 -17.84 2.10 -30.98
CA ILE A 92 -18.65 2.37 -29.80
C ILE A 92 -19.71 1.28 -29.57
N ASP A 93 -19.66 0.20 -30.35
CA ASP A 93 -20.54 -0.97 -30.18
C ASP A 93 -20.21 -1.66 -28.86
N ILE A 94 -21.11 -1.51 -27.88
CA ILE A 94 -20.94 -2.00 -26.52
C ILE A 94 -20.92 -3.53 -26.50
N ASP A 95 -21.76 -4.20 -27.28
CA ASP A 95 -21.84 -5.67 -27.27
C ASP A 95 -20.55 -6.28 -27.85
N PHE A 96 -20.02 -5.68 -28.91
CA PHE A 96 -18.73 -6.05 -29.47
C PHE A 96 -17.59 -5.80 -28.47
N ILE A 97 -17.54 -4.62 -27.85
CA ILE A 97 -16.50 -4.25 -26.88
C ILE A 97 -16.53 -5.21 -25.67
N ASP A 98 -17.70 -5.49 -25.13
CA ASP A 98 -17.88 -6.39 -23.98
C ASP A 98 -17.50 -7.83 -24.33
N HIS A 99 -17.82 -8.29 -25.54
CA HIS A 99 -17.39 -9.59 -26.03
C HIS A 99 -15.87 -9.69 -26.11
N GLN A 100 -15.21 -8.70 -26.73
CA GLN A 100 -13.74 -8.66 -26.84
C GLN A 100 -13.05 -8.51 -25.47
N LEU A 101 -13.63 -7.71 -24.57
CA LEU A 101 -13.13 -7.54 -23.21
C LEU A 101 -13.17 -8.87 -22.44
N ARG A 102 -14.26 -9.64 -22.55
CA ARG A 102 -14.36 -10.98 -21.92
C ARG A 102 -13.27 -11.92 -22.42
N ILE A 103 -12.99 -11.92 -23.73
CA ILE A 103 -11.90 -12.71 -24.32
C ILE A 103 -10.55 -12.26 -23.73
N ALA A 104 -10.28 -10.96 -23.71
CA ALA A 104 -9.03 -10.42 -23.16
C ALA A 104 -8.85 -10.76 -21.67
N ILE A 105 -9.92 -10.69 -20.88
CA ILE A 105 -9.89 -11.08 -19.45
C ILE A 105 -9.62 -12.59 -19.30
N SER A 106 -10.23 -13.45 -20.13
CA SER A 106 -9.94 -14.90 -20.07
C SER A 106 -8.48 -15.25 -20.39
N ARG A 107 -7.81 -14.37 -21.14
CA ARG A 107 -6.37 -14.44 -21.49
C ARG A 107 -5.49 -13.66 -20.51
N THR A 108 -6.02 -13.29 -19.35
CA THR A 108 -5.30 -12.58 -18.28
C THR A 108 -5.16 -13.48 -17.05
N ARG A 109 -4.03 -13.35 -16.34
CA ARG A 109 -3.81 -14.00 -15.03
C ARG A 109 -3.50 -12.96 -13.96
N PHE A 110 -4.09 -13.14 -12.78
CA PHE A 110 -3.93 -12.25 -11.63
C PHE A 110 -3.16 -12.97 -10.54
N LEU A 111 -2.08 -12.35 -10.05
CA LEU A 111 -1.22 -12.87 -9.00
C LEU A 111 -0.96 -11.78 -7.95
N ALA A 112 -0.55 -12.19 -6.77
CA ALA A 112 -0.08 -11.29 -5.74
C ALA A 112 1.43 -11.19 -5.80
N VAL A 113 1.95 -10.03 -5.40
CA VAL A 113 3.34 -9.92 -5.01
C VAL A 113 3.52 -10.50 -3.61
N GLY A 114 4.64 -11.18 -3.39
CA GLY A 114 5.02 -11.71 -2.08
C GLY A 114 4.64 -13.17 -1.84
N ASN A 115 4.80 -13.59 -0.59
CA ASN A 115 4.62 -14.98 -0.15
C ASN A 115 3.18 -15.28 0.32
N PRO A 116 2.81 -16.58 0.47
CA PRO A 116 1.48 -16.99 0.95
C PRO A 116 0.99 -16.34 2.24
N SER A 117 1.89 -16.04 3.18
CA SER A 117 1.58 -15.45 4.48
C SER A 117 1.57 -13.92 4.48
N GLU A 118 1.60 -13.28 3.31
CA GLU A 118 1.70 -11.82 3.17
C GLU A 118 0.38 -11.22 2.65
N SER A 119 0.25 -9.90 2.76
CA SER A 119 -0.98 -9.17 2.48
C SER A 119 -1.49 -9.36 1.05
N GLY A 120 -0.59 -9.47 0.07
CA GLY A 120 -0.94 -9.61 -1.34
C GLY A 120 -1.93 -10.75 -1.64
N GLN A 121 -1.76 -11.91 -1.00
CA GLN A 121 -2.67 -13.05 -1.24
C GLN A 121 -4.08 -12.81 -0.71
N HIS A 122 -4.18 -12.14 0.44
CA HIS A 122 -5.48 -11.77 1.01
C HIS A 122 -6.21 -10.76 0.10
N LEU A 123 -5.47 -9.83 -0.52
CA LEU A 123 -6.03 -8.90 -1.49
C LEU A 123 -6.55 -9.60 -2.74
N LEU A 124 -5.87 -10.63 -3.26
CA LEU A 124 -6.36 -11.38 -4.42
C LEU A 124 -7.72 -12.01 -4.18
N TYR A 125 -7.96 -12.53 -2.97
CA TYR A 125 -9.24 -13.12 -2.62
C TYR A 125 -10.38 -12.11 -2.78
N TYR A 126 -10.22 -10.91 -2.24
CA TYR A 126 -11.19 -9.83 -2.41
C TYR A 126 -11.25 -9.32 -3.84
N PHE A 127 -10.11 -9.14 -4.49
CA PHE A 127 -10.04 -8.68 -5.88
C PHE A 127 -10.87 -9.56 -6.81
N ARG A 128 -10.81 -10.88 -6.63
CA ARG A 128 -11.65 -11.83 -7.38
C ARG A 128 -13.14 -11.59 -7.14
N GLN A 129 -13.54 -11.44 -5.87
CA GLN A 129 -14.93 -11.25 -5.46
C GLN A 129 -15.50 -9.93 -6.00
N GLU A 130 -14.80 -8.82 -5.74
CA GLU A 130 -15.26 -7.48 -6.11
C GLU A 130 -15.39 -7.27 -7.61
N ASN A 131 -14.61 -8.04 -8.39
CA ASN A 131 -14.60 -7.94 -9.85
C ASN A 131 -15.32 -9.09 -10.56
N ASN A 132 -16.01 -9.97 -9.81
CA ASN A 132 -16.75 -11.13 -10.33
C ASN A 132 -15.91 -12.01 -11.28
N LEU A 133 -14.64 -12.24 -10.94
CA LEU A 133 -13.70 -12.96 -11.79
C LEU A 133 -13.72 -14.47 -11.52
N PRO A 134 -13.66 -15.33 -12.55
CA PRO A 134 -13.52 -16.77 -12.37
C PRO A 134 -12.26 -17.16 -11.61
N ALA A 135 -12.35 -18.16 -10.73
CA ALA A 135 -11.21 -18.64 -9.94
C ALA A 135 -10.03 -19.14 -10.80
N GLY A 136 -10.31 -19.68 -11.99
CA GLY A 136 -9.27 -20.17 -12.92
C GLY A 136 -8.32 -19.08 -13.47
N LEU A 137 -8.58 -17.80 -13.20
CA LEU A 137 -7.69 -16.70 -13.58
C LEU A 137 -6.59 -16.41 -12.55
N PHE A 138 -6.57 -17.13 -11.42
CA PHE A 138 -5.69 -16.88 -10.27
C PHE A 138 -4.75 -18.07 -10.01
N PRO A 139 -3.70 -18.26 -10.84
CA PRO A 139 -2.77 -19.37 -10.69
C PRO A 139 -1.80 -19.14 -9.52
N ASN A 140 -1.18 -20.21 -9.04
CA ASN A 140 -0.01 -20.12 -8.18
C ASN A 140 1.23 -19.74 -8.99
N GLN A 141 2.21 -19.12 -8.31
CA GLN A 141 3.46 -18.69 -8.96
C GLN A 141 4.23 -19.85 -9.62
N PHE A 142 4.18 -21.06 -9.05
CA PHE A 142 4.85 -22.25 -9.59
C PHE A 142 4.18 -22.83 -10.84
N GLU A 143 2.93 -22.44 -11.13
CA GLU A 143 2.17 -22.86 -12.31
C GLU A 143 2.44 -21.94 -13.52
N LEU A 144 3.20 -20.87 -13.33
CA LEU A 144 3.56 -19.93 -14.37
C LEU A 144 4.59 -20.52 -15.35
N PRO A 145 4.60 -20.07 -16.62
CA PRO A 145 5.65 -20.43 -17.57
C PRO A 145 7.07 -20.22 -17.04
N GLY A 146 7.94 -21.22 -17.24
CA GLY A 146 9.33 -21.20 -16.80
C GLY A 146 9.56 -21.78 -15.41
N PHE A 147 8.51 -22.16 -14.68
CA PHE A 147 8.60 -22.82 -13.38
C PHE A 147 8.38 -24.34 -13.48
N PRO A 148 8.88 -25.13 -12.51
CA PRO A 148 8.78 -26.59 -12.57
C PRO A 148 7.35 -27.14 -12.60
N GLY A 149 6.39 -26.41 -12.02
CA GLY A 149 4.97 -26.78 -11.99
C GLY A 149 4.17 -26.21 -13.16
N ALA A 150 4.83 -25.62 -14.16
CA ALA A 150 4.15 -24.98 -15.27
C ALA A 150 3.30 -25.98 -16.06
N SER A 151 2.05 -25.59 -16.33
CA SER A 151 1.18 -26.27 -17.29
C SER A 151 0.63 -25.25 -18.28
N ASP A 152 0.21 -25.72 -19.46
CA ASP A 152 -0.37 -24.84 -20.47
C ASP A 152 -1.71 -24.21 -20.04
N THR A 153 -2.37 -24.77 -19.02
CA THR A 153 -3.64 -24.27 -18.45
C THR A 153 -3.54 -22.81 -17.99
N HIS A 154 -2.39 -22.42 -17.45
CA HIS A 154 -2.09 -21.06 -17.03
C HIS A 154 -0.91 -20.47 -17.82
N GLY A 155 -0.62 -21.07 -18.98
CA GLY A 155 0.62 -20.91 -19.72
C GLY A 155 0.50 -20.28 -21.12
N LYS A 156 1.51 -20.55 -21.94
CA LYS A 156 1.98 -19.69 -23.04
C LYS A 156 0.98 -19.49 -24.18
N SER A 157 0.20 -20.51 -24.52
CA SER A 157 -0.67 -20.51 -25.71
C SER A 157 -1.95 -19.68 -25.55
N SER A 158 -2.38 -19.41 -24.31
CA SER A 158 -3.69 -18.82 -24.02
C SER A 158 -3.67 -17.55 -23.18
N VAL A 159 -2.49 -17.08 -22.74
CA VAL A 159 -2.36 -15.94 -21.83
C VAL A 159 -1.57 -14.81 -22.48
N ASP A 160 -2.10 -13.61 -22.51
CA ASP A 160 -1.41 -12.44 -23.07
C ASP A 160 -0.89 -11.49 -21.97
N ARG A 161 -1.44 -11.62 -20.74
CA ARG A 161 -1.24 -10.62 -19.68
C ARG A 161 -1.15 -11.25 -18.30
N TYR A 162 -0.22 -10.73 -17.51
CA TYR A 162 -0.08 -11.03 -16.09
C TYR A 162 -0.17 -9.75 -15.28
N PHE A 163 -1.03 -9.74 -14.26
CA PHE A 163 -1.24 -8.62 -13.36
C PHE A 163 -0.80 -9.03 -11.95
N PHE A 164 0.19 -8.34 -11.42
CA PHE A 164 0.71 -8.56 -10.07
C PHE A 164 0.19 -7.48 -9.13
N ILE A 165 -0.72 -7.85 -8.24
CA ILE A 165 -1.42 -6.96 -7.31
C ILE A 165 -0.64 -6.88 -6.00
N ASP A 166 -0.56 -5.68 -5.45
CA ASP A 166 0.09 -5.42 -4.17
C ASP A 166 -0.62 -4.29 -3.41
N ASP A 167 -0.53 -4.24 -2.08
CA ASP A 167 -1.11 -3.14 -1.31
C ASP A 167 -0.31 -1.86 -1.48
N ILE A 168 0.98 -1.89 -1.17
CA ILE A 168 1.83 -0.70 -1.16
C ILE A 168 3.26 -0.95 -1.66
N CYS A 169 3.67 -0.16 -2.64
CA CYS A 169 5.07 -0.04 -3.03
C CYS A 169 5.74 1.12 -2.27
N GLY A 170 6.40 0.80 -1.16
CA GLY A 170 7.20 1.74 -0.39
C GLY A 170 8.46 2.19 -1.12
N SER A 171 9.56 1.45 -0.96
CA SER A 171 10.85 1.74 -1.59
C SER A 171 11.13 0.96 -2.88
N GLY A 172 10.32 -0.06 -3.21
CA GLY A 172 10.51 -0.92 -4.37
C GLY A 172 11.56 -2.04 -4.22
N GLN A 173 12.33 -2.10 -3.13
CA GLN A 173 13.40 -3.11 -2.98
C GLN A 173 12.88 -4.56 -2.95
N GLN A 174 11.75 -4.81 -2.29
CA GLN A 174 11.12 -6.14 -2.26
C GLN A 174 10.67 -6.55 -3.67
N ILE A 175 10.21 -5.58 -4.47
CA ILE A 175 9.75 -5.78 -5.84
C ILE A 175 10.92 -6.11 -6.78
N GLU A 176 12.10 -5.51 -6.57
CA GLU A 176 13.32 -5.89 -7.32
C GLU A 176 13.70 -7.35 -7.07
N LYS A 177 13.70 -7.79 -5.81
CA LYS A 177 13.97 -9.20 -5.47
C LYS A 177 12.93 -10.12 -6.11
N PHE A 178 11.66 -9.76 -6.03
CA PHE A 178 10.57 -10.49 -6.68
C PHE A 178 10.76 -10.54 -8.20
N SER A 179 11.14 -9.42 -8.81
CA SER A 179 11.38 -9.31 -10.25
C SER A 179 12.48 -10.23 -10.73
N ARG A 180 13.60 -10.35 -10.00
CA ARG A 180 14.70 -11.24 -10.38
C ARG A 180 14.29 -12.71 -10.35
N ASN A 181 13.49 -13.10 -9.37
CA ASN A 181 13.14 -14.51 -9.16
C ASN A 181 11.95 -14.94 -10.02
N VAL A 182 10.93 -14.09 -10.12
CA VAL A 182 9.64 -14.44 -10.72
C VAL A 182 9.51 -13.85 -12.13
N ILE A 183 9.63 -12.53 -12.23
CA ILE A 183 9.30 -11.82 -13.48
C ILE A 183 10.30 -12.13 -14.58
N GLN A 184 11.61 -12.15 -14.29
CA GLN A 184 12.62 -12.49 -15.30
C GLN A 184 12.44 -13.92 -15.84
N THR A 185 12.09 -14.87 -14.99
CA THR A 185 11.79 -16.26 -15.38
C THR A 185 10.57 -16.30 -16.31
N LEU A 186 9.49 -15.63 -15.91
CA LEU A 186 8.26 -15.55 -16.70
C LEU A 186 8.48 -14.84 -18.04
N SER A 187 9.17 -13.69 -18.06
CA SER A 187 9.48 -12.94 -19.28
C SER A 187 10.31 -13.76 -20.28
N LYS A 188 11.28 -14.55 -19.80
CA LYS A 188 12.06 -15.44 -20.68
C LYS A 188 11.22 -16.55 -21.27
N ALA A 189 10.36 -17.17 -20.46
CA ALA A 189 9.48 -18.24 -20.91
C ALA A 189 8.35 -17.73 -21.83
N HIS A 190 7.91 -16.49 -21.62
CA HIS A 190 6.76 -15.89 -22.29
C HIS A 190 7.03 -14.42 -22.71
N PRO A 191 7.87 -14.19 -23.72
CA PRO A 191 8.38 -12.86 -24.07
C PRO A 191 7.32 -11.89 -24.59
N ASP A 192 6.26 -12.42 -25.22
CA ASP A 192 5.19 -11.59 -25.82
C ASP A 192 4.12 -11.16 -24.79
N ALA A 193 4.13 -11.74 -23.60
CA ALA A 193 3.14 -11.43 -22.57
C ALA A 193 3.45 -10.11 -21.87
N LYS A 194 2.41 -9.28 -21.68
CA LYS A 194 2.52 -8.05 -20.92
C LYS A 194 2.43 -8.34 -19.42
N ILE A 195 3.51 -8.07 -18.69
CA ILE A 195 3.59 -8.29 -17.24
C ILE A 195 3.51 -6.95 -16.52
N THR A 196 2.40 -6.70 -15.82
CA THR A 196 2.10 -5.40 -15.20
C THR A 196 2.14 -5.51 -13.67
N TYR A 197 2.84 -4.60 -13.03
CA TYR A 197 2.79 -4.42 -11.58
C TYR A 197 1.70 -3.40 -11.20
N CYS A 198 0.85 -3.78 -10.25
CA CYS A 198 -0.40 -3.11 -9.92
C CYS A 198 -0.53 -2.85 -8.41
N PRO A 199 0.32 -1.96 -7.83
CA PRO A 199 0.16 -1.56 -6.45
C PRO A 199 -1.05 -0.63 -6.29
N ILE A 200 -1.83 -0.81 -5.22
CA ILE A 200 -2.89 0.15 -4.86
C ILE A 200 -2.26 1.49 -4.50
N PHE A 201 -1.25 1.47 -3.62
CA PHE A 201 -0.51 2.65 -3.18
C PHE A 201 0.95 2.54 -3.59
N ALA A 202 1.60 3.64 -3.96
CA ALA A 202 3.04 3.62 -4.14
C ALA A 202 3.65 5.00 -3.90
N THR A 203 4.82 5.06 -3.27
CA THR A 203 5.55 6.34 -3.23
C THR A 203 6.12 6.67 -4.62
N SER A 204 6.27 7.94 -4.96
CA SER A 204 6.90 8.35 -6.23
C SER A 204 8.31 7.76 -6.35
N ASP A 205 9.11 7.81 -5.28
CA ASP A 205 10.45 7.23 -5.22
C ASP A 205 10.43 5.71 -5.46
N GLY A 206 9.46 5.00 -4.86
CA GLY A 206 9.26 3.57 -5.03
C GLY A 206 8.84 3.18 -6.44
N LEU A 207 7.97 3.97 -7.08
CA LEU A 207 7.61 3.79 -8.49
C LEU A 207 8.82 3.96 -9.40
N ASP A 208 9.58 5.04 -9.23
CA ASP A 208 10.77 5.30 -10.03
C ASP A 208 11.85 4.25 -9.84
N TYR A 209 12.07 3.79 -8.60
CA TYR A 209 12.96 2.68 -8.32
C TYR A 209 12.51 1.41 -9.03
N THR A 210 11.21 1.09 -8.95
CA THR A 210 10.66 -0.13 -9.55
C THR A 210 10.77 -0.08 -11.08
N ARG A 211 10.45 1.06 -11.71
CA ARG A 211 10.59 1.25 -13.17
C ARG A 211 12.02 1.00 -13.65
N LYS A 212 13.01 1.46 -12.88
CA LYS A 212 14.44 1.37 -13.25
C LYS A 212 15.05 -0.01 -13.01
N ASN A 213 14.57 -0.74 -12.00
CA ASN A 213 15.27 -1.92 -11.46
C ASN A 213 14.51 -3.23 -11.65
N THR A 214 13.41 -3.25 -12.40
CA THR A 214 12.59 -4.46 -12.58
C THR A 214 12.30 -4.77 -14.05
N ALA A 215 11.87 -6.00 -14.30
CA ALA A 215 11.54 -6.53 -15.61
C ALA A 215 10.03 -6.42 -15.94
N PHE A 216 9.25 -5.69 -15.14
CA PHE A 216 7.84 -5.44 -15.44
C PHE A 216 7.70 -4.62 -16.72
N SER A 217 6.77 -5.00 -17.58
CA SER A 217 6.47 -4.30 -18.83
C SER A 217 5.75 -2.96 -18.60
N ASP A 218 5.03 -2.83 -17.48
CA ASP A 218 4.24 -1.65 -17.13
C ASP A 218 4.01 -1.61 -15.61
N ILE A 219 3.79 -0.42 -15.07
CA ILE A 219 3.44 -0.21 -13.66
C ILE A 219 2.22 0.69 -13.60
N ARG A 220 1.15 0.19 -13.01
CA ARG A 220 -0.13 0.89 -12.85
C ARG A 220 -0.40 1.06 -11.37
N CYS A 221 -0.05 2.22 -10.82
CA CYS A 221 -0.42 2.59 -9.46
C CYS A 221 -1.82 3.21 -9.44
N LEU A 222 -2.65 2.90 -8.45
CA LEU A 222 -3.92 3.60 -8.26
C LEU A 222 -3.73 4.96 -7.58
N MET A 223 -2.97 4.98 -6.48
CA MET A 223 -2.70 6.16 -5.67
C MET A 223 -1.21 6.37 -5.48
N GLU A 224 -0.67 7.38 -6.15
CA GLU A 224 0.69 7.82 -5.96
C GLU A 224 0.82 8.71 -4.73
N LEU A 225 1.75 8.35 -3.84
CA LEU A 225 2.09 9.04 -2.62
C LEU A 225 3.37 9.87 -2.88
N ASP A 226 3.18 11.07 -3.41
CA ASP A 226 4.25 12.02 -3.65
C ASP A 226 4.85 12.58 -2.34
N ALA A 227 5.84 13.48 -2.48
CA ALA A 227 6.50 14.09 -1.33
C ALA A 227 5.55 14.81 -0.36
N SER A 228 4.36 15.24 -0.79
CA SER A 228 3.40 15.89 0.10
C SER A 228 2.74 14.92 1.09
N PHE A 229 2.81 13.61 0.85
CA PHE A 229 2.34 12.58 1.78
C PHE A 229 3.37 12.20 2.86
N LYS A 230 4.60 12.71 2.77
CA LYS A 230 5.59 12.59 3.86
C LYS A 230 5.27 13.63 4.94
N CYS A 231 5.13 13.18 6.18
CA CYS A 231 4.75 14.04 7.32
C CYS A 231 5.66 15.27 7.46
N PHE A 232 6.96 15.13 7.18
CA PHE A 232 7.96 16.17 7.43
C PHE A 232 8.63 16.71 6.17
N SER A 233 8.14 16.36 4.97
CA SER A 233 8.61 16.98 3.72
C SER A 233 8.34 18.50 3.69
N PRO A 234 9.16 19.31 3.00
CA PRO A 234 8.87 20.72 2.74
C PRO A 234 7.50 20.99 2.11
N THR A 235 6.96 20.03 1.37
CA THR A 235 5.63 20.09 0.73
C THR A 235 4.57 19.31 1.50
N SER A 236 4.84 18.95 2.76
CA SER A 236 3.94 18.15 3.59
C SER A 236 2.55 18.77 3.69
N ARG A 237 1.53 17.98 3.37
CA ARG A 237 0.12 18.34 3.59
C ARG A 237 -0.30 18.28 5.07
N PHE A 238 0.56 17.74 5.93
CA PHE A 238 0.27 17.58 7.35
C PHE A 238 0.58 18.85 8.15
N TYR A 239 1.53 19.67 7.69
CA TYR A 239 1.94 20.87 8.38
C TYR A 239 2.15 22.02 7.41
N GLU A 240 1.31 23.06 7.55
CA GLU A 240 1.51 24.33 6.85
C GLU A 240 2.65 25.13 7.47
N ASP A 241 2.80 25.08 8.80
CA ASP A 241 3.84 25.80 9.54
C ASP A 241 5.16 24.99 9.59
N PRO A 242 6.26 25.49 9.00
CA PRO A 242 7.56 24.81 9.02
C PRO A 242 8.14 24.62 10.42
N ALA A 243 7.87 25.52 11.38
CA ALA A 243 8.36 25.41 12.74
C ALA A 243 7.69 24.24 13.46
N LEU A 244 6.35 24.14 13.38
CA LEU A 244 5.60 23.02 13.93
C LEU A 244 5.98 21.69 13.28
N ARG A 245 6.21 21.70 11.95
CA ARG A 245 6.70 20.54 11.21
C ARG A 245 8.04 20.05 11.76
N SER A 246 9.00 20.96 11.95
CA SER A 246 10.33 20.63 12.47
C SER A 246 10.30 20.13 13.92
N GLU A 247 9.42 20.70 14.76
CA GLU A 247 9.19 20.19 16.12
C GLU A 247 8.65 18.76 16.11
N ALA A 248 7.59 18.51 15.32
CA ALA A 248 7.00 17.18 15.20
C ALA A 248 7.98 16.14 14.66
N GLU A 249 8.82 16.53 13.68
CA GLU A 249 9.88 15.68 13.14
C GLU A 249 10.88 15.28 14.22
N LYS A 250 11.37 16.23 15.03
CA LYS A 250 12.30 15.97 16.14
C LYS A 250 11.69 15.01 17.18
N ILE A 251 10.42 15.21 17.52
CA ILE A 251 9.69 14.34 18.45
C ILE A 251 9.61 12.92 17.85
N CYS A 252 9.11 12.79 16.62
CA CYS A 252 8.96 11.48 15.97
C CYS A 252 10.30 10.78 15.79
N PHE A 253 11.36 11.51 15.46
CA PHE A 253 12.71 10.97 15.34
C PHE A 253 13.24 10.47 16.69
N HIS A 254 13.01 11.22 17.77
CA HIS A 254 13.42 10.84 19.11
C HIS A 254 12.80 9.51 19.55
N TYR A 255 11.47 9.42 19.56
CA TYR A 255 10.77 8.18 19.94
C TYR A 255 11.01 7.06 18.92
N GLY A 256 11.03 7.40 17.63
CA GLY A 256 11.32 6.47 16.55
C GLY A 256 12.68 5.80 16.67
N ARG A 257 13.71 6.49 17.16
CA ARG A 257 15.02 5.88 17.43
C ARG A 257 15.00 4.84 18.54
N ILE A 258 14.12 5.00 19.51
CA ILE A 258 13.93 4.03 20.61
C ILE A 258 13.16 2.82 20.10
N LEU A 259 12.11 3.06 19.31
CA LEU A 259 11.18 2.05 18.80
C LEU A 259 11.77 1.21 17.64
N HIS A 260 12.46 1.88 16.73
CA HIS A 260 12.96 1.29 15.50
C HIS A 260 14.22 2.03 15.03
N ALA A 261 15.33 1.83 15.75
CA ALA A 261 16.59 2.57 15.60
C ALA A 261 17.13 2.66 14.16
N ARG A 262 16.89 1.63 13.34
CA ARG A 262 17.34 1.58 11.94
C ARG A 262 16.61 2.58 11.05
N ASP A 263 15.31 2.71 11.23
CA ASP A 263 14.44 3.55 10.41
C ASP A 263 13.46 4.32 11.32
N PRO A 264 13.95 5.34 12.05
CA PRO A 264 13.19 6.02 13.10
C PRO A 264 12.00 6.81 12.56
N LEU A 265 12.02 7.17 11.27
CA LEU A 265 10.94 7.87 10.59
C LEU A 265 10.24 6.96 9.55
N GLY A 266 10.35 5.65 9.72
CA GLY A 266 9.82 4.66 8.79
C GLY A 266 10.84 4.25 7.74
N TYR A 267 10.70 3.04 7.23
CA TYR A 267 11.65 2.39 6.35
C TYR A 267 12.06 3.29 5.18
N LYS A 268 13.37 3.49 5.01
CA LYS A 268 13.96 4.37 3.98
C LYS A 268 13.47 5.81 4.04
N ASP A 269 13.24 6.33 5.25
CA ASP A 269 12.74 7.68 5.49
C ASP A 269 11.38 7.92 4.80
N GLY A 270 10.49 6.95 4.98
CA GLY A 270 9.15 6.95 4.39
C GLY A 270 8.26 8.06 4.93
N GLN A 271 8.35 8.35 6.23
CA GLN A 271 7.62 9.41 6.93
C GLN A 271 6.10 9.37 6.71
N LEU A 272 5.53 8.22 6.39
CA LEU A 272 4.10 8.12 6.09
C LEU A 272 3.29 8.08 7.39
N ALA A 273 2.04 8.50 7.30
CA ALA A 273 1.02 8.27 8.32
C ALA A 273 -0.13 7.49 7.68
N ILE A 274 0.14 6.24 7.30
CA ILE A 274 -0.82 5.36 6.62
C ILE A 274 -0.93 3.99 7.29
N GLY A 275 -2.12 3.40 7.31
CA GLY A 275 -2.36 2.04 7.79
C GLY A 275 -3.53 1.36 7.08
N PHE A 276 -3.55 0.04 7.12
CA PHE A 276 -4.58 -0.79 6.49
C PHE A 276 -5.21 -1.72 7.52
N ASN A 277 -6.39 -2.25 7.22
CA ASN A 277 -7.07 -3.25 8.05
C ASN A 277 -6.16 -4.45 8.38
N HIS A 278 -5.46 -4.99 7.39
CA HIS A 278 -4.63 -6.17 7.59
C HIS A 278 -3.24 -5.86 8.20
N ASN A 279 -2.71 -4.64 8.02
CA ASN A 279 -1.39 -4.27 8.54
C ASN A 279 -1.09 -2.76 8.46
N THR A 280 -0.13 -2.28 9.24
CA THR A 280 0.49 -0.95 9.07
C THR A 280 1.83 -1.08 8.33
N PRO A 281 2.05 -0.43 7.18
CA PRO A 281 3.33 -0.47 6.44
C PRO A 281 4.52 -0.01 7.27
N ASP A 282 5.71 -0.55 7.02
CA ASP A 282 6.94 -0.13 7.72
C ASP A 282 7.48 1.23 7.24
N ASN A 283 7.00 1.74 6.11
CA ASN A 283 7.23 3.13 5.69
C ASN A 283 6.47 4.15 6.55
N THR A 284 5.49 3.71 7.34
CA THR A 284 4.76 4.56 8.28
C THR A 284 5.62 4.87 9.49
N LEU A 285 5.44 6.04 10.10
CA LEU A 285 6.18 6.43 11.31
C LEU A 285 6.04 5.35 12.41
N PRO A 286 7.15 4.82 12.96
CA PRO A 286 7.16 3.77 13.98
C PRO A 286 6.33 4.09 15.21
N ILE A 287 6.17 5.38 15.54
CA ILE A 287 5.34 5.84 16.66
C ILE A 287 3.87 5.37 16.57
N PHE A 288 3.38 4.97 15.40
CA PHE A 288 2.02 4.46 15.27
C PHE A 288 1.90 2.95 15.50
N TRP A 289 2.93 2.17 15.17
CA TRP A 289 2.79 0.72 14.97
C TRP A 289 3.78 -0.14 15.71
N ALA A 290 4.94 0.41 16.09
CA ALA A 290 6.00 -0.36 16.71
C ALA A 290 5.61 -0.80 18.13
N GLU A 291 5.92 -2.04 18.46
CA GLU A 291 5.57 -2.63 19.75
C GLU A 291 6.69 -2.51 20.77
N HIS A 292 6.29 -2.31 22.03
CA HIS A 292 7.04 -2.50 23.27
C HIS A 292 8.55 -2.77 23.13
N PRO A 293 9.38 -1.76 22.86
CA PRO A 293 10.80 -1.92 23.07
C PRO A 293 11.03 -2.02 24.59
N THR A 294 11.93 -2.91 25.02
CA THR A 294 12.32 -3.06 26.43
C THR A 294 12.80 -1.75 27.06
N SER A 295 13.28 -0.82 26.22
CA SER A 295 13.75 0.52 26.58
C SER A 295 12.65 1.57 26.79
N LEU A 296 11.36 1.26 26.51
CA LEU A 296 10.24 2.18 26.73
C LEU A 296 9.05 1.47 27.39
N PRO A 297 9.12 1.18 28.71
CA PRO A 297 8.04 0.53 29.44
C PRO A 297 6.74 1.34 29.35
N GLY A 298 5.62 0.67 29.08
CA GLY A 298 4.30 1.31 28.95
C GLY A 298 3.93 1.78 27.54
N TRP A 299 4.84 1.68 26.56
CA TRP A 299 4.55 2.03 25.16
C TRP A 299 3.46 1.14 24.55
N SER A 300 2.33 1.71 24.14
CA SER A 300 1.27 0.99 23.43
C SER A 300 1.02 1.61 22.06
N PRO A 301 1.24 0.89 20.94
CA PRO A 301 0.95 1.42 19.60
C PRO A 301 -0.57 1.54 19.37
N ILE A 302 -0.95 2.47 18.51
CA ILE A 302 -2.35 2.72 18.14
C ILE A 302 -2.78 1.93 16.89
N PHE A 303 -1.86 1.63 15.98
CA PHE A 303 -2.07 0.83 14.77
C PHE A 303 -0.98 -0.23 14.63
N ARG A 304 -1.02 -1.25 15.49
CA ARG A 304 -0.01 -2.34 15.55
C ARG A 304 0.32 -2.93 14.18
N ARG A 305 1.63 -3.12 13.91
CA ARG A 305 2.15 -3.98 12.83
C ARG A 305 2.55 -5.33 13.42
N TYR A 306 2.16 -6.41 12.78
CA TYR A 306 2.63 -7.75 13.15
C TYR A 306 3.95 -8.04 12.45
N MET A 307 5.01 -8.27 13.24
CA MET A 307 6.34 -8.57 12.71
C MET A 307 6.39 -9.96 12.07
N LYS A 308 7.14 -10.07 10.97
CA LYS A 308 7.50 -11.37 10.39
C LYS A 308 8.68 -11.92 11.20
N TRP A 309 8.43 -12.96 11.99
CA TRP A 309 9.51 -13.67 12.69
C TRP A 309 10.34 -14.43 11.65
N ALA A 310 11.65 -14.26 11.70
CA ALA A 310 12.61 -14.99 10.87
C ALA A 310 13.29 -16.07 11.70
#